data_AF-A0A954XJR6-F1
#
_entry.id   AF-A0A954XJR6-F1
#
_cell.length_a   1.000
_cell.length_b   1.000
_cell.length_c   1.000
_cell.angle_alpha   90.00
_cell.angle_beta   90.00
_cell.angle_gamma   90.00
#
_symmetry.space_group_name_H-M   'P 1'
#
loop_
_entity.id
_entity.type
_entity.pdbx_description
1 polymer ?
#
loop_
_entity_poly.entity_id
_entity_poly.type
_entity_poly.pdbx_seq_one_letter_code
_entity_poly.pdbx_strand_id
1 'polypeptide(L)'
;LSQTLFDFGVGIEPSTAILVRGRRMQVVGKGEVTLTLAKCDYREHEQVRLQSPSTADLTQWTRAARTRHLGIDPGTPRLGQPQVQSGSLVIVGGGRMPQSVADRFIELAGGPEARIVYLPTAVPRDEARKQGVPRFLQQAEIADVTVLPQMGRREVAEPAFQEALKSATGIWFGGGRQWNFVDAYEGTNAIQLFHNVLARGGVIGGNSAGATIQGEFLVRGHPLGNTIMMAEGYERGFGFLPGTAIDQHFAQRRRQPDLIPVVRQHPKLLGIGIDESTALIVQGHTAEVLGDHAAHFLTSDKLPTADTAAANFATFYHTVKSGESFDLRKIANLDKEPIAN
;
A
#
# COMPACT_ATOMS: atom_id res chain seq x y z
N LEU A 1 2.74 30.18 3.87
CA LEU A 1 2.02 28.91 4.16
C LEU A 1 1.65 28.95 5.63
N SER A 2 0.40 29.30 5.98
CA SER A 2 -0.06 29.20 7.36
C SER A 2 0.01 27.72 7.77
N GLN A 3 0.93 27.38 8.66
CA GLN A 3 0.98 26.07 9.29
C GLN A 3 -0.19 26.00 10.26
N THR A 4 -1.39 25.71 9.76
CA THR A 4 -2.43 25.14 10.61
C THR A 4 -1.91 23.78 11.01
N LEU A 5 -1.35 23.67 12.22
CA LEU A 5 -0.94 22.39 12.78
C LEU A 5 -2.23 21.58 12.99
N PHE A 6 -2.31 20.44 12.29
CA PHE A 6 -3.42 19.51 12.42
C PHE A 6 -3.06 18.53 13.54
N ASP A 7 -3.37 18.95 14.77
CA ASP A 7 -2.94 18.25 15.98
C ASP A 7 -4.00 17.31 16.52
N PHE A 8 -3.55 16.29 17.25
CA PHE A 8 -4.37 15.42 18.07
C PHE A 8 -4.18 15.81 19.54
N GLY A 9 -5.17 15.51 20.39
CA GLY A 9 -5.10 15.80 21.81
C GLY A 9 -4.25 14.77 22.57
N VAL A 10 -3.47 15.23 23.55
CA VAL A 10 -2.75 14.38 24.51
C VAL A 10 -3.10 14.81 25.93
N GLY A 11 -3.81 13.94 26.65
CA GLY A 11 -4.05 14.08 28.09
C GLY A 11 -3.09 13.20 28.87
N ILE A 12 -2.48 13.72 29.94
CA ILE A 12 -1.55 12.97 30.81
C ILE A 12 -2.07 13.05 32.24
N GLU A 13 -2.35 11.89 32.84
CA GLU A 13 -2.82 11.83 34.23
C GLU A 13 -1.69 12.07 35.25
N PRO A 14 -2.02 12.45 36.50
CA PRO A 14 -1.04 12.53 37.58
C PRO A 14 -0.22 11.24 37.74
N SER A 15 1.04 11.36 38.18
CA SER A 15 1.98 10.23 38.33
C SER A 15 2.33 9.50 37.02
N THR A 16 2.18 10.16 35.88
CA THR A 16 2.47 9.64 34.53
C THR A 16 3.34 10.63 33.76
N ALA A 17 4.20 10.12 32.89
CA ALA A 17 4.95 10.92 31.93
C ALA A 17 4.99 10.21 30.57
N ILE A 18 5.32 10.98 29.53
CA ILE A 18 5.59 10.45 28.19
C ILE A 18 7.08 10.62 27.86
N LEU A 19 7.69 9.55 27.36
CA LEU A 19 9.02 9.58 26.78
C LEU A 19 8.88 9.67 25.25
N VAL A 20 9.36 10.75 24.66
CA VAL A 20 9.31 10.97 23.21
C VAL A 20 10.69 10.83 22.60
N ARG A 21 10.83 9.94 21.62
CA ARG A 21 12.06 9.76 20.84
C ARG A 21 11.74 9.64 19.35
N GLY A 22 11.98 10.72 18.61
CA GLY A 22 11.55 10.83 17.22
C GLY A 22 10.03 10.69 17.13
N ARG A 23 9.56 9.73 16.33
CA ARG A 23 8.13 9.44 16.17
C ARG A 23 7.51 8.61 17.30
N ARG A 24 8.31 8.00 18.18
CA ARG A 24 7.79 7.08 19.21
C ARG A 24 7.49 7.83 20.50
N MET A 25 6.29 7.61 21.03
CA MET A 25 5.88 8.00 22.37
C MET A 25 5.73 6.75 23.23
N GLN A 26 6.32 6.73 24.42
CA GLN A 26 6.15 5.66 25.41
C GLN A 26 5.56 6.23 26.69
N VAL A 27 4.56 5.55 27.25
CA VAL A 27 3.98 5.90 28.54
C VAL A 27 4.83 5.30 29.66
N VAL A 28 5.14 6.11 30.68
CA VAL A 28 5.81 5.68 31.91
C VAL A 28 5.08 6.24 33.14
N GLY A 29 5.11 5.50 34.25
CA GLY A 29 4.39 5.89 35.48
C GLY A 29 3.18 5.01 35.75
N LYS A 30 2.30 5.47 36.66
CA LYS A 30 1.20 4.68 37.23
C LYS A 30 -0.20 5.00 36.67
N GLY A 31 -0.38 6.17 36.05
CA GLY A 31 -1.66 6.55 35.44
C GLY A 31 -1.69 6.36 33.93
N GLU A 32 -2.66 6.99 33.28
CA GLU A 32 -2.92 6.87 31.85
C GLU A 32 -2.47 8.09 31.03
N VAL A 33 -2.24 7.84 29.74
CA VAL A 33 -2.17 8.87 28.69
C VAL A 33 -3.32 8.65 27.74
N THR A 34 -4.11 9.69 27.48
CA THR A 34 -5.22 9.64 26.52
C THR A 34 -4.84 10.36 25.24
N LEU A 35 -4.90 9.67 24.11
CA LEU A 35 -4.78 10.25 22.79
C LEU A 35 -6.17 10.48 22.18
N THR A 36 -6.41 11.65 21.60
CA THR A 36 -7.75 12.04 21.12
C THR A 36 -7.70 12.54 19.68
N LEU A 37 -8.56 12.00 18.81
CA LEU A 37 -8.84 12.53 17.47
C LEU A 37 -10.26 13.12 17.44
N ALA A 38 -10.38 14.29 16.80
CA ALA A 38 -11.66 14.95 16.58
C ALA A 38 -12.56 14.14 15.64
N LYS A 39 -13.88 14.28 15.78
CA LYS A 39 -14.85 13.76 14.81
C LYS A 39 -14.64 14.40 13.42
N CYS A 40 -14.92 13.65 12.36
CA CYS A 40 -15.09 14.16 10.99
C CYS A 40 -16.31 13.51 10.31
N ASP A 41 -16.57 13.86 9.06
CA ASP A 41 -17.77 13.41 8.33
C ASP A 41 -17.87 11.89 8.13
N TYR A 42 -16.73 11.20 8.17
CA TYR A 42 -16.65 9.75 7.92
C TYR A 42 -16.15 8.94 9.12
N ARG A 43 -15.83 9.58 10.26
CA ARG A 43 -15.42 8.91 11.51
C ARG A 43 -15.88 9.67 12.74
N GLU A 44 -16.37 8.93 13.72
CA GLU A 44 -16.63 9.48 15.05
C GLU A 44 -15.35 9.90 15.77
N HIS A 45 -15.49 10.71 16.82
CA HIS A 45 -14.37 11.04 17.71
C HIS A 45 -13.74 9.74 18.25
N GLU A 46 -12.42 9.77 18.46
CA GLU A 46 -11.69 8.61 18.98
C GLU A 46 -10.88 9.00 20.20
N GLN A 47 -10.91 8.16 21.23
CA GLN A 47 -10.05 8.26 22.40
C GLN A 47 -9.38 6.92 22.66
N VAL A 48 -8.05 6.93 22.72
CA VAL A 48 -7.25 5.75 23.07
C VAL A 48 -6.52 6.04 24.38
N ARG A 49 -6.76 5.20 25.37
CA ARG A 49 -6.09 5.25 26.67
C ARG A 49 -4.90 4.29 26.68
N LEU A 50 -3.75 4.79 27.10
CA LEU A 50 -2.48 4.09 27.10
C LEU A 50 -1.91 4.08 28.51
N GLN A 51 -1.60 2.89 29.02
CA GLN A 51 -0.88 2.69 30.28
C GLN A 51 0.54 2.19 30.02
N SER A 52 1.47 2.46 30.95
CA SER A 52 2.83 1.91 30.87
C SER A 52 2.80 0.38 30.79
N PRO A 53 3.56 -0.27 29.89
CA PRO A 53 4.62 0.28 29.04
C PRO A 53 4.20 0.55 27.58
N SER A 54 2.92 0.84 27.32
CA SER A 54 2.36 1.04 25.99
C SER A 54 3.05 2.16 25.21
N THR A 55 3.03 2.04 23.88
CA THR A 55 3.63 3.02 22.98
C THR A 55 2.70 3.41 21.85
N ALA A 56 2.81 4.66 21.40
CA ALA A 56 2.13 5.19 20.24
C ALA A 56 3.12 5.78 19.23
N ASP A 57 2.65 5.94 18.00
CA ASP A 57 3.41 6.54 16.91
C ASP A 57 2.88 7.95 16.62
N LEU A 58 3.60 8.98 17.06
CA LEU A 58 3.17 10.38 16.95
C LEU A 58 2.94 10.79 15.50
N THR A 59 3.76 10.30 14.56
CA THR A 59 3.57 10.57 13.13
C THR A 59 2.25 10.00 12.63
N GLN A 60 1.88 8.77 13.02
CA GLN A 60 0.59 8.17 12.69
C GLN A 60 -0.58 9.02 13.21
N TRP A 61 -0.52 9.48 14.46
CA TRP A 61 -1.57 10.30 15.06
C TRP A 61 -1.68 11.69 14.41
N THR A 62 -0.56 12.34 14.08
CA THR A 62 -0.58 13.60 13.30
C THR A 62 -1.15 13.37 11.90
N ARG A 63 -0.82 12.26 11.24
CA ARG A 63 -1.36 11.92 9.92
C ARG A 63 -2.87 11.63 9.97
N ALA A 64 -3.34 10.98 11.03
CA ALA A 64 -4.75 10.74 11.30
C ALA A 64 -5.50 12.07 11.46
N ALA A 65 -5.04 12.95 12.37
CA ALA A 65 -5.63 14.26 12.60
C ALA A 65 -5.71 15.10 11.30
N ARG A 66 -4.62 15.13 10.53
CA ARG A 66 -4.57 15.79 9.22
C ARG A 66 -5.57 15.19 8.24
N THR A 67 -5.68 13.86 8.19
CA THR A 67 -6.61 13.17 7.28
C THR A 67 -8.06 13.50 7.60
N ARG A 68 -8.44 13.47 8.89
CA ARG A 68 -9.77 13.90 9.36
C ARG A 68 -10.06 15.34 8.99
N HIS A 69 -9.11 16.25 9.20
CA HIS A 69 -9.28 17.65 8.87
C HIS A 69 -9.50 17.89 7.36
N LEU A 70 -8.78 17.17 6.51
CA LEU A 70 -8.95 17.29 5.06
C LEU A 70 -10.32 16.77 4.58
N GLY A 71 -11.07 16.05 5.41
CA GLY A 71 -12.39 15.53 5.06
C GLY A 71 -12.37 14.42 4.01
N ILE A 72 -11.19 13.86 3.73
CA ILE A 72 -11.04 12.85 2.67
C ILE A 72 -11.08 11.46 3.28
N ASP A 73 -12.23 10.79 3.16
CA ASP A 73 -12.40 9.39 3.51
C ASP A 73 -11.45 8.49 2.68
N PRO A 74 -10.50 7.76 3.30
CA PRO A 74 -9.65 6.81 2.58
C PRO A 74 -10.44 5.64 1.99
N GLY A 75 -11.59 5.29 2.56
CA GLY A 75 -12.43 4.17 2.15
C GLY A 75 -13.24 4.38 0.88
N THR A 76 -13.34 5.63 0.42
CA THR A 76 -14.07 5.97 -0.80
C THR A 76 -13.08 6.03 -1.98
N PRO A 77 -13.19 5.12 -2.97
CA PRO A 77 -12.39 5.19 -4.19
C PRO A 77 -12.60 6.53 -4.90
N ARG A 78 -11.51 7.20 -5.28
CA ARG A 78 -11.51 8.49 -5.98
C ARG A 78 -10.89 8.40 -7.35
N LEU A 79 -10.10 7.37 -7.62
CA LEU A 79 -9.39 7.21 -8.88
C LEU A 79 -10.17 6.40 -9.93
N GLY A 80 -11.37 5.93 -9.57
CA GLY A 80 -12.28 5.21 -10.47
C GLY A 80 -12.28 3.69 -10.26
N GLN A 81 -12.74 2.97 -11.27
CA GLN A 81 -12.79 1.50 -11.25
C GLN A 81 -11.37 0.89 -11.42
N PRO A 82 -11.12 -0.34 -10.94
CA PRO A 82 -9.84 -1.02 -11.12
C PRO A 82 -9.45 -1.18 -12.59
N GLN A 83 -8.47 -0.38 -13.01
CA GLN A 83 -7.87 -0.43 -14.34
C GLN A 83 -6.48 0.22 -14.36
N VAL A 84 -5.67 -0.17 -15.34
CA VAL A 84 -4.41 0.50 -15.68
C VAL A 84 -4.58 1.13 -17.06
N GLN A 85 -4.80 2.45 -17.11
CA GLN A 85 -5.15 3.16 -18.35
C GLN A 85 -4.06 3.06 -19.43
N SER A 86 -2.80 3.09 -19.02
CA SER A 86 -1.63 2.95 -19.88
C SER A 86 -0.52 2.24 -19.10
N GLY A 87 0.32 1.49 -19.82
CA GLY A 87 1.37 0.68 -19.21
C GLY A 87 0.83 -0.56 -18.49
N SER A 88 1.59 -1.02 -17.50
CA SER A 88 1.32 -2.30 -16.84
C SER A 88 1.68 -2.28 -15.35
N LEU A 89 1.01 -3.11 -14.55
CA LEU A 89 1.42 -3.40 -13.18
C LEU A 89 1.89 -4.84 -13.03
N VAL A 90 2.90 -5.06 -12.18
CA VAL A 90 3.37 -6.38 -11.74
C VAL A 90 3.34 -6.42 -10.22
N ILE A 91 2.31 -7.03 -9.65
CA ILE A 91 1.99 -6.96 -8.23
C ILE A 91 2.32 -8.31 -7.58
N VAL A 92 3.47 -8.43 -6.90
CA VAL A 92 3.99 -9.71 -6.41
C VAL A 92 3.68 -9.93 -4.93
N GLY A 93 3.04 -11.04 -4.62
CA GLY A 93 2.54 -11.38 -3.28
C GLY A 93 3.61 -11.70 -2.24
N GLY A 94 4.91 -11.54 -2.54
CA GLY A 94 6.00 -11.84 -1.61
C GLY A 94 6.65 -13.18 -1.88
N GLY A 95 7.53 -13.61 -0.96
CA GLY A 95 8.29 -14.85 -1.12
C GLY A 95 9.38 -14.74 -2.17
N ARG A 96 9.73 -15.87 -2.77
CA ARG A 96 10.73 -15.94 -3.84
C ARG A 96 10.12 -15.38 -5.13
N MET A 97 10.88 -14.59 -5.88
CA MET A 97 10.47 -14.17 -7.23
C MET A 97 10.54 -15.35 -8.21
N PRO A 98 9.43 -15.76 -8.85
CA PRO A 98 9.49 -16.72 -9.94
C PRO A 98 10.20 -16.11 -11.16
N GLN A 99 10.95 -16.92 -11.91
CA GLN A 99 11.65 -16.45 -13.10
C GLN A 99 10.67 -15.93 -14.17
N SER A 100 9.54 -16.62 -14.38
CA SER A 100 8.50 -16.18 -15.31
C SER A 100 7.95 -14.79 -14.99
N VAL A 101 7.81 -14.45 -13.71
CA VAL A 101 7.37 -13.11 -13.27
C VAL A 101 8.46 -12.07 -13.51
N ALA A 102 9.72 -12.41 -13.23
CA ALA A 102 10.85 -11.53 -13.51
C ALA A 102 10.97 -11.22 -15.01
N ASP A 103 10.90 -12.25 -15.85
CA ASP A 103 10.95 -12.13 -17.31
C ASP A 103 9.80 -11.27 -17.82
N ARG A 104 8.58 -11.49 -17.31
CA ARG A 104 7.40 -10.70 -17.68
C ARG A 104 7.56 -9.24 -17.29
N PHE A 105 8.12 -8.93 -16.11
CA PHE A 105 8.40 -7.55 -15.73
C PHE A 105 9.42 -6.88 -16.67
N ILE A 106 10.51 -7.59 -17.01
CA ILE A 106 11.55 -7.09 -17.91
C ILE A 106 11.00 -6.85 -19.32
N GLU A 107 10.21 -7.78 -19.86
CA GLU A 107 9.53 -7.64 -21.14
C GLU A 107 8.65 -6.38 -21.16
N LEU A 108 7.79 -6.21 -20.15
CA LEU A 108 6.91 -5.05 -20.02
C LEU A 108 7.67 -3.73 -19.80
N ALA A 109 8.90 -3.79 -19.28
CA ALA A 109 9.78 -2.64 -19.13
C ALA A 109 10.52 -2.25 -20.43
N GLY A 110 10.40 -3.04 -21.50
CA GLY A 110 11.07 -2.79 -22.78
C GLY A 110 12.23 -3.74 -23.11
N GLY A 111 12.39 -4.83 -22.36
CA GLY A 111 13.40 -5.85 -22.62
C GLY A 111 14.84 -5.28 -22.58
N PRO A 112 15.68 -5.53 -23.60
CA PRO A 112 17.04 -5.01 -23.65
C PRO A 112 17.18 -3.49 -23.51
N GLU A 113 16.17 -2.72 -23.91
CA GLU A 113 16.17 -1.25 -23.81
C GLU A 113 15.64 -0.73 -22.47
N ALA A 114 15.27 -1.63 -21.55
CA ALA A 114 14.65 -1.25 -20.29
C ALA A 114 15.60 -0.42 -19.40
N ARG A 115 15.05 0.69 -18.88
CA ARG A 115 15.69 1.54 -17.87
C ARG A 115 14.85 1.49 -16.61
N ILE A 116 15.36 0.76 -15.62
CA ILE A 116 14.58 0.41 -14.43
C ILE A 116 15.05 1.26 -13.25
N VAL A 117 14.10 1.87 -12.54
CA VAL A 117 14.35 2.52 -11.25
C VAL A 117 13.96 1.56 -10.13
N TYR A 118 14.91 1.23 -9.26
CA TYR A 118 14.66 0.43 -8.06
C TYR A 118 14.53 1.33 -6.81
N LEU A 119 13.43 1.17 -6.07
CA LEU A 119 13.12 1.90 -4.84
C LEU A 119 13.17 0.95 -3.63
N PRO A 120 14.32 0.85 -2.91
CA PRO A 120 14.48 0.01 -1.72
C PRO A 120 13.82 0.60 -0.46
N THR A 121 12.76 1.38 -0.61
CA THR A 121 12.25 2.28 0.44
C THR A 121 11.39 1.59 1.50
N ALA A 122 11.09 0.31 1.33
CA ALA A 122 10.31 -0.45 2.31
C ALA A 122 11.06 -0.77 3.62
N VAL A 123 12.36 -0.50 3.74
CA VAL A 123 13.17 -0.75 4.95
C VAL A 123 13.63 0.56 5.60
N PRO A 124 14.20 0.56 6.82
CA PRO A 124 14.75 1.78 7.42
C PRO A 124 15.77 2.49 6.51
N ARG A 125 15.84 3.82 6.60
CA ARG A 125 16.69 4.67 5.75
C ARG A 125 18.14 4.19 5.63
N ASP A 126 18.77 3.81 6.74
CA ASP A 126 20.18 3.37 6.73
C ASP A 126 20.36 2.00 6.07
N GLU A 127 19.33 1.16 6.07
CA GLU A 127 19.31 -0.11 5.33
C GLU A 127 19.04 0.14 3.85
N ALA A 128 18.09 1.02 3.52
CA ALA A 128 17.75 1.37 2.13
C ALA A 128 18.98 1.91 1.38
N ARG A 129 19.81 2.74 2.02
CA ARG A 129 21.06 3.28 1.45
C ARG A 129 22.15 2.23 1.20
N LYS A 130 22.03 1.05 1.81
CA LYS A 130 22.96 -0.08 1.62
C LYS A 130 22.45 -1.09 0.59
N GLN A 131 21.20 -0.96 0.14
CA GLN A 131 20.62 -1.85 -0.86
C GLN A 131 21.23 -1.58 -2.23
N GLY A 132 21.63 -2.65 -2.90
CA GLY A 132 22.04 -2.63 -4.31
C GLY A 132 20.89 -3.02 -5.23
N VAL A 133 21.22 -3.18 -6.52
CA VAL A 133 20.29 -3.71 -7.52
C VAL A 133 19.82 -5.12 -7.09
N PRO A 134 18.52 -5.45 -7.14
CA PRO A 134 18.05 -6.78 -6.77
C PRO A 134 18.54 -7.84 -7.77
N ARG A 135 18.79 -9.06 -7.28
CA ARG A 135 19.44 -10.13 -8.06
C ARG A 135 18.81 -10.39 -9.42
N PHE A 136 17.48 -10.41 -9.52
CA PHE A 136 16.80 -10.68 -10.78
C PHE A 136 17.04 -9.59 -11.84
N LEU A 137 17.28 -8.34 -11.43
CA LEU A 137 17.67 -7.25 -12.33
C LEU A 137 19.17 -7.26 -12.65
N GLN A 138 20.02 -7.73 -11.72
CA GLN A 138 21.45 -7.93 -12.01
C GLN A 138 21.69 -8.99 -13.08
N GLN A 139 20.79 -9.97 -13.16
CA GLN A 139 20.87 -11.09 -14.10
C GLN A 139 20.11 -10.80 -15.41
N ALA A 140 19.46 -9.65 -15.53
CA ALA A 140 18.65 -9.29 -16.67
C ALA A 140 19.51 -8.63 -17.77
N GLU A 141 19.17 -8.92 -19.03
CA GLU A 141 19.71 -8.21 -20.18
C GLU A 141 18.89 -6.93 -20.40
N ILE A 142 19.29 -5.84 -19.76
CA ILE A 142 18.60 -4.54 -19.75
C ILE A 142 19.62 -3.39 -19.87
N ALA A 143 19.16 -2.21 -20.30
CA ALA A 143 20.02 -1.07 -20.58
C ALA A 143 20.59 -0.43 -19.31
N ASP A 144 19.77 -0.22 -18.27
CA ASP A 144 20.22 0.40 -17.02
C ASP A 144 19.33 0.06 -15.81
N VAL A 145 19.95 0.05 -14.62
CA VAL A 145 19.23 0.05 -13.34
C VAL A 145 19.76 1.15 -12.43
N THR A 146 18.90 2.10 -12.10
CA THR A 146 19.20 3.15 -11.13
C THR A 146 18.55 2.82 -9.78
N VAL A 147 19.36 2.74 -8.71
CA VAL A 147 18.86 2.55 -7.34
C VAL A 147 18.63 3.91 -6.68
N LEU A 148 17.41 4.17 -6.22
CA LEU A 148 17.03 5.42 -5.56
C LEU A 148 16.63 5.19 -4.09
N PRO A 149 17.57 5.23 -3.13
CA PRO A 149 17.27 5.07 -1.70
C PRO A 149 16.76 6.36 -1.04
N GLN A 150 16.56 7.44 -1.79
CA GLN A 150 16.12 8.74 -1.30
C GLN A 150 14.73 8.65 -0.67
N MET A 151 14.60 9.28 0.50
CA MET A 151 13.37 9.28 1.29
C MET A 151 13.03 10.67 1.80
N GLY A 152 11.77 11.05 1.67
CA GLY A 152 11.23 12.27 2.24
C GLY A 152 11.39 13.48 1.32
N ARG A 153 10.55 14.49 1.56
CA ARG A 153 10.30 15.63 0.68
C ARG A 153 11.55 16.31 0.12
N ARG A 154 12.60 16.50 0.92
CA ARG A 154 13.81 17.20 0.48
C ARG A 154 14.61 16.37 -0.54
N GLU A 155 14.87 15.11 -0.23
CA GLU A 155 15.72 14.25 -1.07
C GLU A 155 15.02 13.89 -2.38
N VAL A 156 13.71 13.64 -2.35
CA VAL A 156 12.94 13.30 -3.57
C VAL A 156 12.70 14.51 -4.47
N ALA A 157 12.89 15.72 -3.95
CA ALA A 157 12.84 16.95 -4.74
C ALA A 157 14.15 17.22 -5.51
N GLU A 158 15.23 16.48 -5.22
CA GLU A 158 16.51 16.67 -5.91
C GLU A 158 16.39 16.32 -7.40
N PRO A 159 17.03 17.08 -8.31
CA PRO A 159 16.92 16.83 -9.74
C PRO A 159 17.29 15.40 -10.16
N ALA A 160 18.34 14.83 -9.59
CA ALA A 160 18.78 13.47 -9.91
C ALA A 160 17.70 12.41 -9.68
N PHE A 161 16.93 12.52 -8.59
CA PHE A 161 15.82 11.62 -8.30
C PHE A 161 14.72 11.74 -9.36
N GLN A 162 14.37 12.98 -9.74
CA GLN A 162 13.31 13.25 -10.68
C GLN A 162 13.67 12.85 -12.11
N GLU A 163 14.90 13.15 -12.55
CA GLU A 163 15.36 12.83 -13.91
C GLU A 163 15.42 11.32 -14.14
N ALA A 164 15.88 10.54 -13.15
CA ALA A 164 15.87 9.08 -13.23
C ALA A 164 14.46 8.53 -13.52
N LEU A 165 13.42 9.09 -12.88
CA LEU A 165 12.01 8.68 -13.09
C LEU A 165 11.40 9.18 -14.41
N LYS A 166 11.91 10.28 -14.97
CA LYS A 166 11.44 10.80 -16.27
C LYS A 166 11.87 9.90 -17.43
N SER A 167 13.06 9.31 -17.35
CA SER A 167 13.57 8.37 -18.37
C SER A 167 13.26 6.90 -18.08
N ALA A 168 12.74 6.58 -16.91
CA ALA A 168 12.41 5.20 -16.54
C ALA A 168 11.31 4.62 -17.44
N THR A 169 11.53 3.37 -17.86
CA THR A 169 10.54 2.52 -18.53
C THR A 169 9.94 1.50 -17.56
N GLY A 170 10.61 1.24 -16.44
CA GLY A 170 10.11 0.42 -15.35
C GLY A 170 10.45 0.99 -13.97
N ILE A 171 9.56 0.79 -13.00
CA ILE A 171 9.85 1.03 -11.57
C ILE A 171 9.68 -0.29 -10.83
N TRP A 172 10.60 -0.59 -9.91
CA TRP A 172 10.48 -1.71 -8.99
C TRP A 172 10.48 -1.25 -7.53
N PHE A 173 9.40 -1.51 -6.80
CA PHE A 173 9.27 -1.25 -5.36
C PHE A 173 9.70 -2.48 -4.54
N GLY A 174 10.68 -2.28 -3.64
CA GLY A 174 11.18 -3.34 -2.76
C GLY A 174 10.19 -3.82 -1.69
N GLY A 175 10.53 -4.93 -1.03
CA GLY A 175 9.78 -5.50 0.09
C GLY A 175 10.25 -5.01 1.47
N GLY A 176 9.37 -5.12 2.47
CA GLY A 176 9.61 -4.62 3.83
C GLY A 176 8.32 -4.17 4.50
N ARG A 177 8.24 -2.89 4.86
CA ARG A 177 7.07 -2.23 5.47
C ARG A 177 6.58 -1.09 4.58
N GLN A 178 5.34 -1.22 4.12
CA GLN A 178 4.70 -0.30 3.17
C GLN A 178 4.57 1.13 3.69
N TRP A 179 4.48 1.34 5.01
CA TRP A 179 4.37 2.67 5.60
C TRP A 179 5.62 3.53 5.36
N ASN A 180 6.80 2.91 5.15
CA ASN A 180 8.00 3.66 4.81
C ASN A 180 7.86 4.37 3.45
N PHE A 181 7.18 3.75 2.47
CA PHE A 181 6.89 4.40 1.20
C PHE A 181 5.95 5.60 1.38
N VAL A 182 4.91 5.44 2.20
CA VAL A 182 3.96 6.52 2.50
C VAL A 182 4.70 7.72 3.12
N ASP A 183 5.54 7.47 4.13
CA ASP A 183 6.34 8.54 4.76
C ASP A 183 7.34 9.19 3.81
N ALA A 184 7.91 8.40 2.89
CA ALA A 184 8.91 8.89 1.96
C ALA A 184 8.30 9.76 0.85
N TYR A 185 7.12 9.38 0.33
CA TYR A 185 6.65 9.88 -0.96
C TYR A 185 5.30 10.59 -0.92
N GLU A 186 4.43 10.32 0.07
CA GLU A 186 3.12 10.96 0.12
C GLU A 186 3.25 12.48 0.28
N GLY A 187 2.48 13.23 -0.52
CA GLY A 187 2.53 14.69 -0.53
C GLY A 187 3.79 15.28 -1.17
N THR A 188 4.53 14.49 -1.95
CA THR A 188 5.65 14.93 -2.80
C THR A 188 5.31 14.72 -4.28
N ASN A 189 6.14 15.26 -5.18
CA ASN A 189 6.01 15.04 -6.63
C ASN A 189 6.40 13.63 -7.08
N ALA A 190 7.02 12.81 -6.23
CA ALA A 190 7.42 11.44 -6.56
C ALA A 190 6.24 10.59 -7.02
N ILE A 191 5.08 10.70 -6.34
CA ILE A 191 3.86 9.95 -6.71
C ILE A 191 3.43 10.27 -8.15
N GLN A 192 3.42 11.55 -8.52
CA GLN A 192 3.09 11.96 -9.88
C GLN A 192 4.11 11.43 -10.89
N LEU A 193 5.40 11.44 -10.56
CA LEU A 193 6.44 10.88 -11.42
C LEU A 193 6.28 9.38 -11.63
N PHE A 194 5.87 8.63 -10.60
CA PHE A 194 5.54 7.21 -10.72
C PHE A 194 4.36 7.00 -11.67
N HIS A 195 3.25 7.72 -11.47
CA HIS A 195 2.11 7.69 -12.39
C HIS A 195 2.47 8.06 -13.82
N ASN A 196 3.40 9.00 -14.02
CA ASN A 196 3.86 9.38 -15.34
C ASN A 196 4.61 8.24 -16.05
N VAL A 197 5.24 7.29 -15.34
CA VAL A 197 5.84 6.10 -15.97
C VAL A 197 4.76 5.24 -16.60
N LEU A 198 3.66 4.97 -15.88
CA LEU A 198 2.50 4.25 -16.43
C LEU A 198 1.87 5.02 -17.60
N ALA A 199 1.67 6.32 -17.45
CA ALA A 199 1.08 7.15 -18.50
C ALA A 199 1.84 7.08 -19.84
N ARG A 200 3.17 6.89 -19.79
CA ARG A 200 4.04 6.71 -20.96
C ARG A 200 4.14 5.26 -21.46
N GLY A 201 3.36 4.34 -20.92
CA GLY A 201 3.35 2.93 -21.32
C GLY A 201 4.35 2.04 -20.57
N GLY A 202 5.02 2.56 -19.53
CA GLY A 202 5.97 1.79 -18.73
C GLY A 202 5.31 0.85 -17.72
N VAL A 203 6.13 0.12 -16.97
CA VAL A 203 5.66 -0.85 -15.97
C VAL A 203 5.97 -0.41 -14.54
N ILE A 204 5.04 -0.62 -13.62
CA ILE A 204 5.32 -0.55 -12.18
C ILE A 204 5.21 -1.94 -11.58
N GLY A 205 6.32 -2.40 -11.00
CA GLY A 205 6.41 -3.67 -10.29
C GLY A 205 6.65 -3.47 -8.79
N GLY A 206 6.27 -4.44 -7.97
CA GLY A 206 6.62 -4.42 -6.56
C GLY A 206 6.36 -5.72 -5.83
N ASN A 207 7.19 -5.99 -4.82
CA ASN A 207 7.13 -7.22 -4.03
C ASN A 207 6.70 -6.95 -2.58
N SER A 208 5.76 -7.75 -2.05
CA SER A 208 5.30 -7.64 -0.66
C SER A 208 4.83 -6.20 -0.33
N ALA A 209 5.53 -5.43 0.50
CA ALA A 209 5.20 -4.03 0.73
C ALA A 209 5.04 -3.21 -0.57
N GLY A 210 5.89 -3.45 -1.58
CA GLY A 210 5.80 -2.83 -2.89
C GLY A 210 4.59 -3.27 -3.73
N ALA A 211 3.96 -4.40 -3.40
CA ALA A 211 2.68 -4.81 -3.97
C ALA A 211 1.51 -4.08 -3.30
N THR A 212 1.48 -4.04 -1.97
CA THR A 212 0.39 -3.41 -1.19
C THR A 212 0.21 -1.93 -1.52
N ILE A 213 1.29 -1.17 -1.72
CA ILE A 213 1.22 0.26 -2.06
C ILE A 213 0.61 0.56 -3.43
N GLN A 214 0.48 -0.43 -4.32
CA GLN A 214 -0.08 -0.19 -5.65
C GLN A 214 -1.61 0.01 -5.61
N GLY A 215 -2.28 -0.51 -4.58
CA GLY A 215 -3.70 -0.25 -4.36
C GLY A 215 -3.99 1.21 -3.99
N GLU A 216 -5.25 1.60 -4.07
CA GLU A 216 -5.71 2.91 -3.61
C GLU A 216 -5.86 2.95 -2.08
N PHE A 217 -6.37 1.86 -1.49
CA PHE A 217 -6.47 1.69 -0.05
C PHE A 217 -5.28 0.87 0.47
N LEU A 218 -4.54 1.42 1.43
CA LEU A 218 -3.37 0.76 2.00
C LEU A 218 -3.74 -0.03 3.25
N VAL A 219 -3.67 -1.35 3.14
CA VAL A 219 -3.79 -2.24 4.30
C VAL A 219 -2.46 -2.43 5.00
N ARG A 220 -2.50 -2.74 6.30
CA ARG A 220 -1.31 -3.08 7.13
C ARG A 220 -0.25 -1.96 7.18
N GLY A 221 -0.69 -0.71 7.04
CA GLY A 221 0.15 0.49 7.07
C GLY A 221 0.59 0.93 8.46
N HIS A 222 0.25 0.23 9.54
CA HIS A 222 0.58 0.68 10.89
C HIS A 222 2.11 0.68 11.14
N PRO A 223 2.73 1.74 11.67
CA PRO A 223 4.17 1.76 11.92
C PRO A 223 4.62 0.71 12.95
N LEU A 224 3.86 0.53 14.03
CA LEU A 224 4.20 -0.37 15.14
C LEU A 224 3.97 -1.87 14.87
N GLY A 225 3.38 -2.26 13.73
CA GLY A 225 3.10 -3.68 13.45
C GLY A 225 2.42 -3.90 12.10
N ASN A 226 2.26 -5.16 11.69
CA ASN A 226 1.66 -5.54 10.39
C ASN A 226 0.32 -6.27 10.52
N THR A 227 -0.25 -6.28 11.73
CA THR A 227 -1.50 -6.97 12.06
C THR A 227 -2.72 -6.04 11.94
N ILE A 228 -2.54 -4.73 12.11
CA ILE A 228 -3.60 -3.74 12.00
C ILE A 228 -3.89 -3.47 10.52
N MET A 229 -5.03 -3.94 10.02
CA MET A 229 -5.41 -3.81 8.62
C MET A 229 -5.70 -2.37 8.21
N MET A 230 -6.45 -1.64 9.03
CA MET A 230 -6.86 -0.25 8.77
C MET A 230 -6.20 0.63 9.82
N ALA A 231 -5.12 1.31 9.43
CA ALA A 231 -4.31 2.11 10.32
C ALA A 231 -4.54 3.59 10.01
N GLU A 232 -5.35 4.28 10.80
CA GLU A 232 -5.72 5.67 10.51
C GLU A 232 -4.49 6.55 10.27
N GLY A 233 -4.52 7.32 9.19
CA GLY A 233 -3.39 8.11 8.72
C GLY A 233 -2.45 7.37 7.76
N TYR A 234 -2.61 6.06 7.56
CA TYR A 234 -1.84 5.22 6.63
C TYR A 234 -2.72 4.34 5.74
N GLU A 235 -3.97 4.75 5.48
CA GLU A 235 -4.94 3.96 4.71
C GLU A 235 -4.95 4.31 3.22
N ARG A 236 -4.04 5.16 2.74
CA ARG A 236 -3.92 5.49 1.32
C ARG A 236 -2.64 4.92 0.74
N GLY A 237 -2.80 4.14 -0.32
CA GLY A 237 -1.71 3.70 -1.18
C GLY A 237 -1.43 4.73 -2.26
N PHE A 238 -0.69 4.33 -3.28
CA PHE A 238 -0.32 5.20 -4.40
C PHE A 238 -1.32 5.12 -5.55
N GLY A 239 -2.29 4.20 -5.48
CA GLY A 239 -3.44 4.17 -6.38
C GLY A 239 -3.07 3.91 -7.83
N PHE A 240 -2.03 3.13 -8.08
CA PHE A 240 -1.71 2.66 -9.43
C PHE A 240 -2.79 1.72 -9.97
N LEU A 241 -3.44 0.97 -9.07
CA LEU A 241 -4.67 0.24 -9.34
C LEU A 241 -5.83 0.85 -8.51
N PRO A 242 -6.62 1.76 -9.12
CA PRO A 242 -7.75 2.43 -8.47
C PRO A 242 -8.75 1.48 -7.81
N GLY A 243 -9.40 1.91 -6.74
CA GLY A 243 -10.50 1.18 -6.10
C GLY A 243 -10.14 -0.17 -5.49
N THR A 244 -8.86 -0.44 -5.23
CA THR A 244 -8.40 -1.72 -4.68
C THR A 244 -7.73 -1.60 -3.31
N ALA A 245 -7.88 -2.66 -2.50
CA ALA A 245 -7.09 -2.92 -1.30
C ALA A 245 -6.29 -4.21 -1.50
N ILE A 246 -4.96 -4.13 -1.51
CA ILE A 246 -4.09 -5.25 -1.88
C ILE A 246 -3.34 -5.80 -0.66
N ASP A 247 -3.58 -7.06 -0.32
CA ASP A 247 -2.84 -7.82 0.69
C ASP A 247 -1.99 -8.91 0.05
N GLN A 248 -0.87 -9.21 0.69
CA GLN A 248 0.20 -10.08 0.20
C GLN A 248 0.53 -11.15 1.23
N HIS A 249 1.39 -12.10 0.86
CA HIS A 249 1.70 -13.30 1.64
C HIS A 249 0.42 -14.04 2.06
N PHE A 250 -0.57 -14.08 1.18
CA PHE A 250 -1.97 -14.20 1.58
C PHE A 250 -2.32 -15.57 2.17
N ALA A 251 -2.28 -16.64 1.38
CA ALA A 251 -2.55 -17.98 1.89
C ALA A 251 -1.46 -18.47 2.85
N GLN A 252 -0.19 -18.18 2.57
CA GLN A 252 0.96 -18.66 3.35
C GLN A 252 0.96 -18.11 4.78
N ARG A 253 0.35 -16.94 5.02
CA ARG A 253 0.19 -16.35 6.35
C ARG A 253 -1.24 -16.40 6.89
N ARG A 254 -2.13 -17.17 6.24
CA ARG A 254 -3.53 -17.35 6.65
C ARG A 254 -4.29 -16.01 6.77
N ARG A 255 -4.09 -15.11 5.80
CA ARG A 255 -4.62 -13.73 5.80
C ARG A 255 -6.00 -13.58 5.15
N GLN A 256 -6.62 -14.67 4.72
CA GLN A 256 -7.99 -14.67 4.19
C GLN A 256 -9.02 -14.01 5.13
N PRO A 257 -8.95 -14.14 6.46
CA PRO A 257 -9.88 -13.45 7.36
C PRO A 257 -9.65 -11.93 7.40
N ASP A 258 -8.44 -11.47 7.11
CA ASP A 258 -8.01 -10.10 7.44
C ASP A 258 -8.55 -9.05 6.46
N LEU A 259 -8.82 -9.43 5.19
CA LEU A 259 -9.33 -8.50 4.17
C LEU A 259 -10.85 -8.31 4.24
N ILE A 260 -11.56 -9.23 4.88
CA ILE A 260 -13.02 -9.20 5.10
C ILE A 260 -13.46 -7.93 5.83
N PRO A 261 -12.92 -7.55 7.00
CA PRO A 261 -13.33 -6.32 7.68
C PRO A 261 -13.05 -5.06 6.87
N VAL A 262 -12.01 -5.06 6.01
CA VAL A 262 -11.70 -3.92 5.12
C VAL A 262 -12.80 -3.73 4.09
N VAL A 263 -13.15 -4.78 3.34
CA VAL A 263 -14.21 -4.71 2.32
C VAL A 263 -15.59 -4.50 2.96
N ARG A 264 -15.81 -5.03 4.17
CA ARG A 264 -17.05 -4.79 4.92
C ARG A 264 -17.22 -3.31 5.30
N GLN A 265 -16.16 -2.68 5.77
CA GLN A 265 -16.17 -1.25 6.12
C GLN A 265 -16.19 -0.36 4.88
N HIS A 266 -15.60 -0.81 3.79
CA HIS A 266 -15.44 -0.07 2.54
C HIS A 266 -15.95 -0.89 1.34
N PRO A 267 -17.28 -1.06 1.19
CA PRO A 267 -17.87 -1.99 0.23
C PRO A 267 -17.64 -1.63 -1.24
N LYS A 268 -17.15 -0.41 -1.52
CA LYS A 268 -16.75 0.02 -2.87
C LYS A 268 -15.36 -0.46 -3.27
N LEU A 269 -14.56 -0.97 -2.34
CA LEU A 269 -13.23 -1.49 -2.62
C LEU A 269 -13.29 -2.94 -3.12
N LEU A 270 -12.46 -3.24 -4.12
CA LEU A 270 -12.10 -4.60 -4.46
C LEU A 270 -10.94 -5.05 -3.57
N GLY A 271 -11.17 -6.04 -2.71
CA GLY A 271 -10.11 -6.71 -1.97
C GLY A 271 -9.34 -7.68 -2.87
N ILE A 272 -8.01 -7.58 -2.90
CA ILE A 272 -7.14 -8.49 -3.65
C ILE A 272 -6.11 -9.10 -2.68
N GLY A 273 -6.16 -10.41 -2.50
CA GLY A 273 -5.13 -11.19 -1.81
C GLY A 273 -4.23 -11.90 -2.81
N ILE A 274 -2.91 -11.75 -2.69
CA ILE A 274 -1.94 -12.39 -3.59
C ILE A 274 -1.03 -13.31 -2.78
N ASP A 275 -0.91 -14.55 -3.21
CA ASP A 275 -0.06 -15.56 -2.60
C ASP A 275 1.42 -15.28 -2.83
N GLU A 276 2.27 -15.86 -1.97
CA GLU A 276 3.72 -15.85 -2.18
C GLU A 276 4.09 -16.50 -3.52
N SER A 277 5.22 -16.09 -4.09
CA SER A 277 5.74 -16.57 -5.38
C SER A 277 4.71 -16.47 -6.51
N THR A 278 3.78 -15.52 -6.42
CA THR A 278 2.70 -15.27 -7.39
C THR A 278 2.57 -13.78 -7.63
N ALA A 279 2.27 -13.41 -8.87
CA ALA A 279 2.07 -12.04 -9.29
C ALA A 279 0.72 -11.86 -9.99
N LEU A 280 0.14 -10.69 -9.80
CA LEU A 280 -0.94 -10.19 -10.63
C LEU A 280 -0.36 -9.20 -11.65
N ILE A 281 -0.47 -9.53 -12.94
CA ILE A 281 -0.06 -8.68 -14.05
C ILE A 281 -1.31 -7.95 -14.56
N VAL A 282 -1.32 -6.63 -14.49
CA VAL A 282 -2.52 -5.84 -14.86
C VAL A 282 -2.23 -4.93 -16.04
N GLN A 283 -3.04 -5.04 -17.10
CA GLN A 283 -3.02 -4.18 -18.29
C GLN A 283 -4.46 -3.85 -18.68
N GLY A 284 -4.82 -2.56 -18.72
CA GLY A 284 -6.22 -2.17 -18.88
C GLY A 284 -7.07 -2.74 -17.74
N HIS A 285 -8.11 -3.50 -18.07
CA HIS A 285 -8.96 -4.20 -17.09
C HIS A 285 -8.57 -5.67 -16.89
N THR A 286 -7.59 -6.18 -17.63
CA THR A 286 -7.21 -7.58 -17.57
C THR A 286 -6.18 -7.78 -16.48
N ALA A 287 -6.44 -8.73 -15.58
CA ALA A 287 -5.55 -9.14 -14.52
C ALA A 287 -5.18 -10.62 -14.73
N GLU A 288 -3.94 -10.87 -15.15
CA GLU A 288 -3.36 -12.20 -15.34
C GLU A 288 -2.64 -12.64 -14.08
N VAL A 289 -2.82 -13.90 -13.68
CA VAL A 289 -2.11 -14.49 -12.52
C VAL A 289 -0.94 -15.32 -13.04
N LEU A 290 0.26 -15.03 -12.54
CA LEU A 290 1.49 -15.70 -12.97
C LEU A 290 2.34 -16.10 -11.76
N GLY A 291 2.92 -17.30 -11.78
CA GLY A 291 3.80 -17.82 -10.72
C GLY A 291 3.35 -19.18 -10.20
N ASP A 292 3.49 -19.41 -8.90
CA ASP A 292 3.38 -20.74 -8.31
C ASP A 292 1.97 -21.04 -7.77
N HIS A 293 1.16 -20.03 -7.44
CA HIS A 293 -0.12 -20.19 -6.72
C HIS A 293 -1.29 -19.40 -7.36
N ALA A 294 -1.98 -18.56 -6.60
CA ALA A 294 -3.23 -17.93 -7.00
C ALA A 294 -3.35 -16.47 -6.51
N ALA A 295 -4.31 -15.76 -7.09
CA ALA A 295 -4.83 -14.49 -6.59
C ALA A 295 -6.31 -14.63 -6.19
N HIS A 296 -6.71 -13.88 -5.17
CA HIS A 296 -8.01 -14.00 -4.51
C HIS A 296 -8.72 -12.65 -4.49
N PHE A 297 -9.92 -12.59 -5.07
CA PHE A 297 -10.69 -11.36 -5.23
C PHE A 297 -11.93 -11.39 -4.34
N LEU A 298 -12.13 -10.33 -3.54
CA LEU A 298 -13.21 -10.19 -2.58
C LEU A 298 -14.02 -8.92 -2.83
N THR A 299 -15.34 -9.08 -2.85
CA THR A 299 -16.31 -8.01 -3.00
C THR A 299 -17.36 -8.06 -1.91
N SER A 300 -18.02 -6.93 -1.67
CA SER A 300 -18.99 -6.80 -0.59
C SER A 300 -20.18 -7.75 -0.71
N ASP A 301 -20.61 -8.07 -1.93
CA ASP A 301 -21.73 -9.00 -2.21
C ASP A 301 -21.41 -10.46 -1.88
N LYS A 302 -20.12 -10.80 -1.73
CA LYS A 302 -19.67 -12.13 -1.30
C LYS A 302 -19.41 -12.25 0.19
N LEU A 303 -19.52 -11.14 0.94
CA LEU A 303 -19.29 -11.17 2.37
C LEU A 303 -20.43 -11.90 3.09
N PRO A 304 -20.13 -12.66 4.16
CA PRO A 304 -21.17 -13.27 4.97
C PRO A 304 -21.98 -12.19 5.70
N THR A 305 -23.29 -12.41 5.82
CA THR A 305 -24.23 -11.53 6.54
C THR A 305 -24.06 -11.57 8.07
N ALA A 306 -23.35 -12.57 8.60
CA ALA A 306 -23.04 -12.70 10.03
C ALA A 306 -21.54 -12.98 10.24
N ASP A 307 -21.02 -12.62 11.42
CA ASP A 307 -19.68 -13.01 11.84
C ASP A 307 -19.64 -14.51 12.16
N THR A 308 -19.41 -15.30 11.12
CA THR A 308 -19.32 -16.75 11.24
C THR A 308 -17.89 -17.14 11.60
N ALA A 309 -17.61 -17.29 12.90
CA ALA A 309 -16.31 -17.74 13.42
C ALA A 309 -15.88 -19.14 12.91
N ALA A 310 -16.80 -19.91 12.31
CA ALA A 310 -16.56 -21.23 11.71
C ALA A 310 -16.56 -21.23 10.17
N ALA A 311 -16.56 -20.07 9.51
CA ALA A 311 -16.59 -20.02 8.06
C ALA A 311 -15.26 -20.46 7.43
N ASN A 312 -15.37 -21.25 6.37
CA ASN A 312 -14.27 -21.45 5.45
C ASN A 312 -14.09 -20.17 4.61
N PHE A 313 -13.29 -19.22 5.10
CA PHE A 313 -13.14 -17.90 4.49
C PHE A 313 -12.75 -17.93 3.01
N ALA A 314 -12.10 -19.00 2.53
CA ALA A 314 -11.74 -19.16 1.13
C ALA A 314 -12.97 -19.15 0.18
N THR A 315 -14.15 -19.55 0.65
CA THR A 315 -15.37 -19.58 -0.18
C THR A 315 -15.91 -18.20 -0.52
N PHE A 316 -15.51 -17.15 0.22
CA PHE A 316 -15.90 -15.77 -0.06
C PHE A 316 -15.11 -15.15 -1.22
N TYR A 317 -13.98 -15.74 -1.60
CA TYR A 317 -13.10 -15.21 -2.63
C TYR A 317 -13.39 -15.85 -3.99
N HIS A 318 -13.41 -15.04 -5.04
CA HIS A 318 -13.15 -15.56 -6.37
C HIS A 318 -11.64 -15.80 -6.50
N THR A 319 -11.23 -17.06 -6.64
CA THR A 319 -9.81 -17.42 -6.73
C THR A 319 -9.46 -17.73 -8.18
N VAL A 320 -8.40 -17.09 -8.68
CA VAL A 320 -7.87 -17.24 -10.03
C VAL A 320 -6.47 -17.84 -9.91
N LYS A 321 -6.23 -18.96 -10.61
CA LYS A 321 -4.96 -19.70 -10.49
C LYS A 321 -3.94 -19.17 -11.49
N SER A 322 -2.66 -19.45 -11.23
CA SER A 322 -1.58 -19.17 -12.17
C SER A 322 -1.87 -19.73 -13.58
N GLY A 323 -1.61 -18.91 -14.59
CA GLY A 323 -1.91 -19.18 -15.99
C GLY A 323 -3.31 -18.74 -16.44
N GLU A 324 -4.17 -18.31 -15.52
CA GLU A 324 -5.49 -17.78 -15.82
C GLU A 324 -5.50 -16.24 -15.82
N SER A 325 -6.48 -15.66 -16.51
CA SER A 325 -6.72 -14.22 -16.49
C SER A 325 -8.15 -13.90 -16.09
N PHE A 326 -8.34 -12.72 -15.55
CA PHE A 326 -9.59 -12.24 -15.01
C PHE A 326 -9.86 -10.80 -15.47
N ASP A 327 -11.10 -10.50 -15.84
CA ASP A 327 -11.53 -9.15 -16.22
C ASP A 327 -12.06 -8.42 -14.98
N LEU A 328 -11.33 -7.41 -14.52
CA LEU A 328 -11.61 -6.66 -13.29
C LEU A 328 -13.03 -6.07 -13.25
N ARG A 329 -13.66 -5.83 -14.41
CA ARG A 329 -15.05 -5.34 -14.50
C ARG A 329 -16.08 -6.37 -14.03
N LYS A 330 -15.78 -7.67 -14.12
CA LYS A 330 -16.74 -8.74 -13.80
C LYS A 330 -16.96 -8.94 -12.30
N ILE A 331 -16.03 -8.49 -11.47
CA ILE A 331 -16.12 -8.57 -10.00
C ILE A 331 -16.39 -7.18 -9.42
N ALA A 332 -15.92 -6.12 -10.06
CA ALA A 332 -16.37 -4.78 -9.74
C ALA A 332 -17.87 -4.63 -10.07
N ASN A 333 -18.76 -4.87 -9.10
CA ASN A 333 -20.13 -4.34 -9.08
C ASN A 333 -20.13 -2.79 -8.97
N LEU A 334 -19.27 -2.11 -9.73
CA LEU A 334 -19.10 -0.66 -9.79
C LEU A 334 -20.00 -0.03 -10.86
N ASP A 335 -20.87 -0.81 -11.52
CA ASP A 335 -21.91 -0.36 -12.45
C ASP A 335 -23.11 0.29 -11.75
N LYS A 336 -23.09 0.41 -10.42
CA LYS A 336 -23.97 1.35 -9.72
C LYS A 336 -23.31 2.72 -9.79
N GLU A 337 -23.71 3.49 -10.80
CA GLU A 337 -23.44 4.92 -11.03
C GLU A 337 -22.92 5.68 -9.80
N PRO A 338 -21.93 6.59 -9.96
CA PRO A 338 -21.64 7.53 -8.90
C PRO A 338 -22.93 8.27 -8.55
N ILE A 339 -23.28 8.33 -7.26
CA ILE A 339 -24.35 9.22 -6.81
C ILE A 339 -23.92 10.62 -7.25
N ALA A 340 -24.63 11.16 -8.23
CA ALA A 340 -24.43 12.50 -8.72
C ALA A 340 -24.68 13.51 -7.58
N ASN A 341 -23.71 14.41 -7.44
CA ASN A 341 -23.63 15.62 -6.60
C ASN A 341 -23.40 15.44 -5.10
#